data_AF-A0A956E5H5-F1
#
_entry.id   AF-A0A956E5H5-F1
#
_cell.length_a   1.000
_cell.length_b   1.000
_cell.length_c   1.000
_cell.angle_alpha   90.00
_cell.angle_beta   90.00
_cell.angle_gamma   90.00
#
_symmetry.space_group_name_H-M   'P 1'
#
loop_
_entity.id
_entity.type
_entity.pdbx_description
1 polymer ?
#
loop_
_entity_poly.entity_id
_entity_poly.type
_entity_poly.pdbx_seq_one_letter_code
_entity_poly.pdbx_strand_id
1 'polypeptide(L)'
;MARSPRSRPLQGARLRLEDARVGVELRLHELESAVMEVVWSSDRPLAVADVQRVLERARDIAYTTVMTTLVRLHEKGLLERERDGRRFLYRARLSRDELLRQTAR
;
A
#
# COMPACT_ATOMS: atom_id res chain seq x y z
N MET A 1 -15.36 -56.06 -0.56
CA MET A 1 -14.11 -55.91 -1.34
C MET A 1 -14.48 -55.00 -2.51
N ALA A 2 -13.93 -53.82 -2.78
CA ALA A 2 -12.70 -53.15 -2.35
C ALA A 2 -13.00 -51.69 -1.97
N ARG A 3 -12.06 -51.11 -1.21
CA ARG A 3 -12.07 -49.81 -0.55
C ARG A 3 -11.85 -48.68 -1.57
N SER A 4 -12.23 -47.45 -1.20
CA SER A 4 -12.00 -46.19 -1.91
C SER A 4 -10.56 -46.02 -2.44
N PRO A 5 -10.30 -45.03 -3.30
CA PRO A 5 -9.96 -43.74 -2.70
C PRO A 5 -10.65 -42.54 -3.37
N ARG A 6 -11.14 -41.66 -2.49
CA ARG A 6 -11.35 -40.25 -2.77
C ARG A 6 -10.00 -39.65 -3.20
N SER A 7 -9.97 -38.98 -4.34
CA SER A 7 -8.83 -38.17 -4.76
C SER A 7 -9.32 -36.76 -5.15
N ARG A 8 -9.63 -35.95 -4.13
CA ARG A 8 -9.25 -34.52 -4.12
C ARG A 8 -7.86 -34.50 -3.46
N PRO A 9 -6.84 -33.79 -3.97
CA PRO A 9 -6.85 -32.33 -4.17
C PRO A 9 -6.16 -31.94 -5.51
N LEU A 10 -6.17 -30.70 -5.99
CA LEU A 10 -5.29 -29.59 -5.60
C LEU A 10 -6.01 -28.26 -5.84
N GLN A 11 -6.40 -27.60 -4.75
CA GLN A 11 -6.59 -26.15 -4.72
C GLN A 11 -5.25 -25.48 -4.99
N GLY A 12 -4.94 -25.27 -6.27
CA GLY A 12 -3.73 -24.57 -6.72
C GLY A 12 -4.09 -23.25 -7.40
N ALA A 13 -4.78 -22.35 -6.71
CA ALA A 13 -5.03 -20.98 -7.23
C ALA A 13 -5.44 -19.98 -6.13
N ARG A 14 -5.00 -20.19 -4.89
CA ARG A 14 -5.25 -19.23 -3.80
C ARG A 14 -4.02 -19.13 -2.92
N LEU A 15 -2.86 -18.85 -3.53
CA LEU A 15 -1.79 -18.05 -2.90
C LEU A 15 -2.15 -16.59 -3.19
N ARG A 16 -3.35 -16.19 -2.77
CA ARG A 16 -3.61 -15.28 -1.64
C ARG A 16 -2.98 -13.91 -1.92
N LEU A 17 -3.76 -13.05 -2.55
CA LEU A 17 -3.58 -11.59 -2.47
C LEU A 17 -3.45 -11.10 -0.99
N GLU A 18 -3.82 -11.93 -0.02
CA GLU A 18 -3.63 -11.71 1.41
C GLU A 18 -2.15 -11.78 1.83
N ASP A 19 -1.33 -12.65 1.23
CA ASP A 19 0.10 -12.76 1.55
C ASP A 19 0.89 -11.51 1.13
N ALA A 20 0.46 -10.88 0.02
CA ALA A 20 0.98 -9.62 -0.47
C ALA A 20 0.64 -8.44 0.46
N ARG A 21 -0.55 -8.43 1.08
CA ARG A 21 -0.92 -7.40 2.07
C ARG A 21 -0.07 -7.52 3.34
N VAL A 22 0.07 -8.74 3.85
CA VAL A 22 0.90 -9.02 5.03
C VAL A 22 2.37 -8.66 4.78
N GLY A 23 2.91 -8.97 3.59
CA GLY A 23 4.30 -8.64 3.25
C GLY A 23 4.60 -7.13 3.26
N VAL A 24 3.66 -6.29 2.82
CA VAL A 24 3.81 -4.82 2.87
C VAL A 24 3.69 -4.29 4.29
N GLU A 25 2.72 -4.79 5.07
CA GLU A 25 2.53 -4.40 6.48
C GLU A 25 3.70 -4.80 7.39
N LEU A 26 4.43 -5.87 7.06
CA LEU A 26 5.65 -6.27 7.79
C LEU A 26 6.85 -5.35 7.53
N ARG A 27 6.76 -4.40 6.59
CA ARG A 27 7.87 -3.53 6.15
C ARG A 27 7.54 -2.04 6.26
N LEU A 28 6.27 -1.67 6.16
CA LEU A 28 5.76 -0.33 6.39
C LEU A 28 5.06 -0.28 7.74
N HIS A 29 5.25 0.79 8.50
CA HIS A 29 4.44 1.01 9.69
C HIS A 29 2.96 1.18 9.30
N GLU A 30 2.06 0.98 10.26
CA GLU A 30 0.60 1.00 10.03
C GLU A 30 0.12 2.21 9.20
N LEU A 31 0.55 3.43 9.57
CA LEU A 31 0.20 4.65 8.83
C LEU A 31 0.89 4.74 7.46
N GLU A 32 2.12 4.26 7.32
CA GLU A 32 2.81 4.23 6.03
C GLU A 32 2.09 3.30 5.05
N SER A 33 1.70 2.12 5.52
CA SER A 33 0.91 1.16 4.75
C SER A 33 -0.43 1.80 4.34
N ALA A 34 -1.17 2.36 5.29
CA ALA A 34 -2.45 3.03 5.01
C ALA A 34 -2.32 4.18 4.00
N VAL A 35 -1.25 4.98 4.05
CA VAL A 35 -1.01 6.03 3.04
C VAL A 35 -0.73 5.43 1.68
N MET A 36 0.09 4.38 1.59
CA MET A 36 0.38 3.71 0.32
C MET A 36 -0.87 3.08 -0.30
N GLU A 37 -1.78 2.51 0.50
CA GLU A 37 -3.09 2.04 0.02
C GLU A 37 -3.90 3.14 -0.68
N VAL A 38 -3.92 4.34 -0.09
CA VAL A 38 -4.64 5.49 -0.66
C VAL A 38 -3.96 5.96 -1.96
N VAL A 39 -2.63 6.00 -2.00
CA VAL A 39 -1.91 6.43 -3.20
C VAL A 39 -2.03 5.40 -4.33
N TRP A 40 -1.94 4.09 -4.03
CA TRP A 40 -2.11 3.03 -5.04
C TRP A 40 -3.52 2.91 -5.59
N SER A 41 -4.53 3.34 -4.84
CA SER A 41 -5.94 3.32 -5.29
C SER A 41 -6.32 4.54 -6.14
N SER A 42 -5.39 5.46 -6.39
CA SER A 42 -5.61 6.64 -7.20
C SER A 42 -4.78 6.59 -8.49
N ASP A 43 -5.44 6.80 -9.64
CA ASP A 43 -4.78 6.93 -10.94
C ASP A 43 -4.12 8.31 -11.17
N ARG A 44 -4.34 9.26 -10.25
CA ARG A 44 -3.81 10.63 -10.31
C ARG A 44 -2.91 10.95 -9.10
N PRO A 45 -1.95 11.87 -9.26
CA PRO A 45 -1.22 12.43 -8.13
C PRO A 45 -2.17 13.05 -7.09
N LEU A 46 -1.87 12.82 -5.80
CA LEU A 46 -2.69 13.26 -4.67
C LEU A 46 -1.98 14.34 -3.88
N ALA A 47 -2.73 15.38 -3.47
CA ALA A 47 -2.24 16.30 -2.47
C ALA A 47 -2.36 15.67 -1.06
N VAL A 48 -1.64 16.24 -0.09
CA VAL A 48 -1.75 15.82 1.34
C VAL A 48 -3.21 15.82 1.82
N ALA A 49 -3.97 16.86 1.46
CA ALA A 49 -5.37 17.00 1.83
C ALA A 49 -6.26 15.89 1.24
N ASP A 50 -5.94 15.39 0.05
CA ASP A 50 -6.70 14.29 -0.57
C ASP A 50 -6.46 12.99 0.19
N VAL A 51 -5.19 12.71 0.53
CA VAL A 51 -4.83 11.54 1.33
C VAL A 51 -5.46 11.59 2.72
N GLN A 52 -5.38 12.75 3.39
CA GLN A 52 -6.00 12.95 4.71
C GLN A 52 -7.50 12.69 4.66
N ARG A 53 -8.23 13.28 3.70
CA ARG A 53 -9.69 13.12 3.57
C ARG A 53 -10.11 11.66 3.42
N VAL A 54 -9.29 10.82 2.79
CA VAL A 54 -9.56 9.39 2.69
C VAL A 54 -9.29 8.68 4.01
N LEU A 55 -8.17 8.97 4.68
CA LEU A 55 -7.80 8.36 5.96
C LEU A 55 -8.74 8.75 7.12
N GLU A 56 -9.27 9.97 7.10
CA GLU A 56 -10.24 10.49 8.08
C GLU A 56 -11.53 9.67 8.14
N ARG A 57 -11.85 8.91 7.08
CA ARG A 57 -13.01 8.00 7.07
C ARG A 57 -12.85 6.83 8.02
N ALA A 58 -11.62 6.48 8.39
CA ALA A 58 -11.31 5.34 9.25
C ALA A 58 -10.77 5.74 10.63
N ARG A 59 -10.12 6.91 10.76
CA ARG A 59 -9.56 7.39 12.02
C ARG A 59 -9.40 8.91 12.04
N ASP A 60 -9.42 9.51 13.22
CA ASP A 60 -9.03 10.90 13.39
C ASP A 60 -7.51 11.06 13.17
N ILE A 61 -7.11 11.93 12.24
CA ILE A 61 -5.71 12.13 11.90
C ILE A 61 -5.42 13.57 11.45
N ALA A 62 -4.42 14.18 12.06
CA ALA A 62 -3.99 15.53 11.72
C ALA A 62 -3.31 15.60 10.34
N TYR A 63 -3.54 16.72 9.63
CA TYR A 63 -2.91 17.02 8.33
C TYR A 63 -1.38 16.87 8.34
N THR A 64 -0.72 17.41 9.37
CA THR A 64 0.75 17.38 9.48
C THR A 64 1.30 15.97 9.67
N THR A 65 0.52 15.06 10.27
CA THR A 65 0.86 13.64 10.39
C THR A 65 0.85 12.95 9.04
N VAL A 66 -0.16 13.25 8.20
CA VAL A 66 -0.21 12.75 6.81
C VAL A 66 0.92 13.35 5.99
N MET A 67 1.16 14.66 6.09
CA MET A 67 2.24 15.37 5.40
C MET A 67 3.61 14.75 5.72
N THR A 68 3.91 14.54 7.01
CA THR A 68 5.19 13.97 7.45
C THR A 68 5.35 12.54 6.95
N THR A 69 4.29 11.74 6.96
CA THR A 69 4.32 10.38 6.42
C THR A 69 4.61 10.37 4.91
N LEU A 70 3.95 11.24 4.15
CA LEU A 70 4.20 11.38 2.70
C LEU A 70 5.63 11.80 2.40
N VAL A 71 6.20 12.72 3.19
CA VAL A 71 7.61 13.12 3.07
C VAL A 71 8.53 11.94 3.36
N ARG A 72 8.32 11.19 4.45
CA ARG A 72 9.13 10.01 4.78
C ARG A 72 9.07 8.93 3.72
N LEU A 73 7.88 8.66 3.16
CA LEU A 73 7.70 7.71 2.07
C LEU A 73 8.40 8.17 0.78
N HIS A 74 8.41 9.47 0.51
CA HIS A 74 9.20 10.05 -0.58
C HIS A 74 10.71 9.91 -0.35
N GLU A 75 11.20 10.20 0.86
CA GLU A 75 12.61 10.01 1.24
C GLU A 75 13.05 8.54 1.15
N LYS A 76 12.15 7.60 1.46
CA LYS A 76 12.35 6.16 1.23
C LYS A 76 12.33 5.75 -0.24
N GLY A 77 12.03 6.67 -1.16
CA GLY A 77 11.95 6.39 -2.59
C GLY A 77 10.70 5.63 -3.02
N LEU A 78 9.67 5.56 -2.16
CA LEU A 78 8.40 4.87 -2.46
C LEU A 78 7.40 5.76 -3.19
N LEU A 79 7.52 7.07 -2.98
CA LEU A 79 6.71 8.08 -3.64
C LEU A 79 7.58 9.05 -4.45
N GLU A 80 7.05 9.49 -5.58
CA GLU A 80 7.51 10.70 -6.25
C GLU A 80 6.65 11.87 -5.80
N ARG A 81 7.24 13.08 -5.78
CA ARG A 81 6.49 14.31 -5.57
C ARG A 81 6.81 15.34 -6.64
N GLU A 82 5.80 16.10 -7.01
CA GLU A 82 5.91 17.25 -7.90
C GLU A 82 5.30 18.49 -7.25
N ARG A 83 5.83 19.66 -7.61
CA ARG A 83 5.34 20.93 -7.08
C ARG A 83 4.16 21.42 -7.92
N ASP A 84 3.04 21.68 -7.27
CA ASP A 84 1.82 22.26 -7.86
C ASP A 84 1.49 23.56 -7.13
N GLY A 85 2.04 24.66 -7.64
CA GLY A 85 1.98 25.98 -7.00
C GLY A 85 2.64 26.00 -5.61
N ARG A 86 1.78 26.07 -4.56
CA ARG A 86 2.20 26.09 -3.14
C ARG A 86 2.07 24.73 -2.45
N ARG A 87 1.55 23.70 -3.13
CA ARG A 87 1.41 22.35 -2.58
C ARG A 87 2.31 21.36 -3.33
N PHE A 88 2.46 20.16 -2.77
CA PHE A 88 3.05 19.02 -3.43
C PHE A 88 1.97 18.00 -3.77
N LEU A 89 2.10 17.40 -4.96
CA LEU A 89 1.34 16.22 -5.35
C LEU A 89 2.24 15.00 -5.27
N TYR A 90 1.69 13.88 -4.80
CA TYR A 90 2.41 12.64 -4.58
C TYR A 90 1.82 11.53 -5.44
N ARG A 91 2.68 10.70 -6.02
CA ARG A 91 2.30 9.49 -6.77
C ARG A 91 3.18 8.33 -6.35
N ALA A 92 2.64 7.11 -6.45
CA ALA A 92 3.42 5.91 -6.21
C ALA A 92 4.55 5.79 -7.24
N ARG A 93 5.78 5.57 -6.76
CA ARG A 93 6.93 5.24 -7.61
C ARG A 93 7.01 3.75 -7.93
N LEU A 94 6.57 2.93 -6.98
CA LEU A 94 6.52 1.47 -7.10
C LEU A 94 5.08 1.02 -6.91
N SER A 95 4.64 0.07 -7.72
CA SER A 95 3.43 -0.71 -7.46
C SER A 95 3.59 -1.57 -6.20
N ARG A 96 2.47 -2.03 -5.64
CA ARG A 96 2.48 -2.95 -4.49
C ARG A 96 3.37 -4.17 -4.73
N ASP A 97 3.22 -4.80 -5.88
CA ASP A 97 3.94 -6.02 -6.22
C ASP A 97 5.44 -5.76 -6.40
N GLU A 98 5.83 -4.60 -6.93
CA GLU A 98 7.24 -4.19 -7.01
C GLU A 98 7.85 -3.98 -5.64
N LEU A 99 7.13 -3.32 -4.72
CA LEU A 99 7.60 -3.12 -3.35
C LEU A 99 7.85 -4.46 -2.63
N LEU A 100 6.92 -5.40 -2.79
CA LEU A 100 7.06 -6.76 -2.23
C LEU A 100 8.29 -7.47 -2.80
N ARG A 101 8.48 -7.41 -4.12
CA ARG A 101 9.65 -8.02 -4.77
C ARG A 101 10.97 -7.42 -4.30
N GLN A 102 11.03 -6.12 -4.08
CA GLN A 102 12.26 -5.45 -3.64
C GLN A 102 12.62 -5.74 -2.17
N THR A 103 11.61 -6.02 -1.33
CA THR A 103 11.80 -6.18 0.13
C THR A 103 11.82 -7.64 0.60
N ALA A 104 11.61 -8.60 -0.31
CA ALA A 104 11.67 -10.05 -0.08
C ALA A 104 13.10 -10.64 -0.01
N ARG A 105 14.09 -9.86 0.44
CA ARG A 105 15.49 -10.29 0.55
C ARG A 105 15.82 -10.84 1.93
#